data_AF-A0A2H9PMA7-F1
#
_entry.id   AF-A0A2H9PMA7-F1
#
_cell.length_a   1.000
_cell.length_b   1.000
_cell.length_c   1.000
_cell.angle_alpha   90.00
_cell.angle_beta   90.00
_cell.angle_gamma   90.00
#
_symmetry.space_group_name_H-M   'P 1'
#
loop_
_entity.id
_entity.type
_entity.pdbx_description
1 polymer ?
#
loop_
_entity_poly.entity_id
_entity_poly.type
_entity_poly.pdbx_seq_one_letter_code
_entity_poly.pdbx_strand_id
1 'polypeptide(L)'
;MEKLIGRCKMNLTDLFHEFLYNFKRYFWSFLGVLGVVCFWAGVWDGVGYLPYLDNPLISLFVGLIILASSGLIFKEFQPLSDLNKEINLVLYKVIKHPNKEKFDIKYDDKLRDRHIIVNAKNIHKVEKNSFIVIHDKNKKEKFIPIERVKEILHQGKSHWKPKHG
;
A
#
# COMPACT_ATOMS: atom_id res chain seq x y z
N MET A 1 -31.19 -3.74 26.35
CA MET A 1 -30.69 -3.97 24.98
C MET A 1 -30.65 -2.60 24.28
N GLU A 2 -29.86 -1.68 24.83
CA GLU A 2 -29.78 -0.28 24.40
C GLU A 2 -28.41 0.27 24.77
N LYS A 3 -27.93 1.26 24.02
CA LYS A 3 -26.56 1.82 23.94
C LYS A 3 -25.62 1.00 23.06
N LEU A 4 -25.40 1.50 21.84
CA LEU A 4 -24.14 2.14 21.44
C LEU A 4 -24.22 2.56 19.96
N ILE A 5 -25.12 3.49 19.64
CA ILE A 5 -24.97 4.31 18.42
C ILE A 5 -24.03 5.45 18.81
N GLY A 6 -22.74 5.12 18.83
CA GLY A 6 -21.66 6.08 19.00
C GLY A 6 -21.63 6.98 17.76
N ARG A 7 -22.16 8.18 17.94
CA ARG A 7 -22.21 9.26 16.96
C ARG A 7 -20.78 9.56 16.50
N CYS A 8 -20.41 9.10 15.30
CA CYS A 8 -19.18 9.48 14.63
C CYS A 8 -19.27 10.97 14.29
N LYS A 9 -18.72 11.83 15.16
CA LYS A 9 -18.66 13.27 14.95
C LYS A 9 -17.31 13.55 14.29
N MET A 10 -17.21 13.16 13.02
CA MET A 10 -16.05 13.47 12.18
C MET A 10 -16.05 14.99 11.96
N ASN A 11 -14.99 15.68 12.36
CA ASN A 11 -14.91 17.13 12.19
C ASN A 11 -14.82 17.46 10.70
N LEU A 12 -15.54 18.50 10.27
CA LEU A 12 -15.59 18.94 8.88
C LEU A 12 -14.19 19.25 8.32
N THR A 13 -13.26 19.70 9.17
CA THR A 13 -11.87 19.99 8.83
C THR A 13 -11.07 18.74 8.47
N ASP A 14 -11.30 17.62 9.15
CA ASP A 14 -10.60 16.36 8.89
C ASP A 14 -11.08 15.75 7.58
N LEU A 15 -12.40 15.84 7.32
CA LEU A 15 -13.00 15.43 6.05
C LEU A 15 -12.49 16.28 4.87
N PHE A 16 -12.29 17.59 5.07
CA PHE A 16 -11.74 18.47 4.05
C PHE A 16 -10.25 18.19 3.77
N HIS A 17 -9.47 17.90 4.81
CA HIS A 17 -8.05 17.53 4.67
C HIS A 17 -7.87 16.18 3.96
N GLU A 18 -8.69 15.17 4.30
CA GLU A 18 -8.67 13.86 3.65
C GLU A 18 -9.12 13.97 2.18
N PHE A 19 -10.14 14.79 1.90
CA PHE A 19 -10.56 15.07 0.53
C PHE A 19 -9.47 15.78 -0.28
N LEU A 20 -8.83 16.82 0.25
CA LEU A 20 -7.73 17.54 -0.41
C LEU A 20 -6.52 16.66 -0.67
N TYR A 21 -6.16 15.81 0.29
CA TYR A 21 -5.04 14.88 0.16
C TYR A 21 -5.30 13.84 -0.95
N ASN A 22 -6.49 13.21 -0.91
CA ASN A 22 -6.89 12.26 -1.93
C ASN A 22 -7.02 12.93 -3.30
N PHE A 23 -7.64 14.12 -3.37
CA PHE A 23 -7.81 14.88 -4.61
C PHE A 23 -6.47 15.25 -5.23
N LYS A 24 -5.50 15.75 -4.45
CA LYS A 24 -4.14 16.00 -4.94
C LYS A 24 -3.52 14.72 -5.52
N ARG A 25 -3.62 13.59 -4.81
CA ARG A 25 -3.09 12.32 -5.29
C ARG A 25 -3.73 11.88 -6.61
N TYR A 26 -5.06 11.94 -6.70
CA TYR A 26 -5.80 11.62 -7.92
C TYR A 26 -5.47 12.57 -9.07
N PHE A 27 -5.33 13.87 -8.79
CA PHE A 27 -4.98 14.88 -9.78
C PHE A 27 -3.58 14.63 -10.35
N TRP A 28 -2.59 14.34 -9.50
CA TRP A 28 -1.24 13.99 -9.95
C TRP A 28 -1.20 12.67 -10.73
N SER A 29 -1.96 11.65 -10.30
CA SER A 29 -2.10 10.41 -11.06
C SER A 29 -2.77 10.64 -12.42
N PHE A 30 -3.80 11.48 -12.48
CA PHE A 30 -4.50 11.84 -13.72
C PHE A 30 -3.61 12.62 -14.67
N LEU A 31 -2.84 13.59 -14.17
CA LEU A 31 -1.80 14.29 -14.94
C LEU A 31 -0.72 13.33 -15.45
N GLY A 32 -0.31 12.37 -14.63
CA GLY A 32 0.62 11.32 -15.06
C GLY A 32 0.06 10.49 -16.21
N VAL A 33 -1.21 10.06 -16.12
CA VAL A 33 -1.89 9.33 -17.19
C VAL A 33 -2.03 10.17 -18.45
N LEU A 34 -2.46 11.43 -18.33
CA LEU A 34 -2.53 12.38 -19.45
C LEU A 34 -1.16 12.58 -20.10
N GLY A 35 -0.11 12.74 -19.29
CA GLY A 35 1.26 12.89 -19.78
C GLY A 35 1.73 11.66 -20.55
N VAL A 36 1.43 10.45 -20.06
CA VAL A 36 1.75 9.20 -20.76
C VAL A 36 0.96 9.08 -22.07
N VAL A 37 -0.33 9.43 -22.07
CA VAL A 37 -1.16 9.40 -23.29
C VAL A 37 -0.66 10.41 -24.32
N CYS A 38 -0.37 11.65 -23.91
CA CYS A 38 0.16 12.68 -24.80
C CYS A 38 1.57 12.34 -25.30
N PHE A 39 2.43 11.79 -24.45
CA PHE A 39 3.74 11.29 -24.85
C PHE A 39 3.60 10.18 -25.90
N TRP A 40 2.70 9.21 -25.67
CA TRP A 40 2.44 8.15 -26.64
C TRP A 40 1.84 8.67 -27.95
N ALA A 41 0.91 9.61 -27.88
CA ALA A 41 0.36 10.25 -29.08
C ALA A 41 1.46 10.95 -29.89
N GLY A 42 2.36 11.68 -29.24
CA GLY A 42 3.50 12.32 -29.89
C GLY A 42 4.53 11.33 -30.45
N VAL A 43 4.79 10.22 -29.75
CA VAL A 43 5.64 9.14 -30.27
C VAL A 43 5.02 8.53 -31.53
N TRP A 44 3.72 8.22 -31.53
CA TRP A 44 3.06 7.67 -32.71
C TRP A 44 3.04 8.65 -33.90
N ASP A 45 2.84 9.93 -33.63
CA ASP A 45 2.85 10.96 -34.67
C ASP A 45 4.26 11.11 -35.28
N GLY A 46 5.32 11.10 -34.47
CA GLY A 46 6.71 11.12 -34.95
C GLY A 46 7.15 9.84 -35.65
N VAL A 47 6.66 8.69 -35.20
CA VAL A 47 6.90 7.36 -35.76
C VAL A 47 6.19 7.20 -37.11
N GLY A 48 5.01 7.81 -37.30
CA GLY A 48 4.26 7.79 -38.57
C GLY A 48 4.99 8.45 -39.75
N TYR A 49 5.97 9.32 -39.49
CA TYR A 49 6.80 9.95 -40.52
C TYR A 49 8.05 9.14 -40.92
N LEU A 50 8.34 8.03 -40.26
CA LEU A 50 9.52 7.20 -40.54
C LEU A 50 9.18 6.10 -41.57
N PRO A 51 9.80 6.12 -42.78
CA PRO A 51 9.53 5.12 -43.83
C PRO A 51 9.98 3.68 -43.46
N TYR A 52 10.66 3.52 -42.33
CA TYR A 52 11.13 2.22 -41.83
C TYR A 52 10.05 1.41 -41.09
N LEU A 53 8.93 2.03 -40.69
CA LEU A 53 7.84 1.35 -40.00
C LEU A 53 6.81 0.67 -40.90
N ASP A 54 6.92 0.82 -42.22
CA ASP A 54 6.19 -0.01 -43.18
C ASP A 54 6.61 -1.49 -43.10
N ASN A 55 7.80 -1.77 -42.53
CA ASN A 55 8.23 -3.14 -42.30
C ASN A 55 7.59 -3.69 -41.01
N PRO A 56 6.73 -4.72 -41.10
CA PRO A 56 5.97 -5.24 -39.97
C PRO A 56 6.84 -5.79 -38.84
N LEU A 57 8.05 -6.27 -39.15
CA LEU A 57 9.00 -6.75 -38.13
C LEU A 57 9.54 -5.60 -37.28
N ILE A 58 9.87 -4.46 -37.90
CA ILE A 58 10.41 -3.30 -37.18
C ILE A 58 9.32 -2.71 -36.28
N SER A 59 8.09 -2.60 -36.78
CA SER A 59 6.92 -2.17 -35.99
C SER A 59 6.67 -3.07 -34.78
N LEU A 60 6.78 -4.40 -34.95
CA LEU A 60 6.63 -5.36 -33.85
C LEU A 60 7.74 -5.21 -32.79
N PHE A 61 8.99 -5.01 -33.20
CA PHE A 61 10.10 -4.78 -32.27
C PHE A 61 9.94 -3.48 -31.49
N VAL A 62 9.54 -2.40 -32.16
CA VAL A 62 9.25 -1.12 -31.50
C VAL A 62 8.13 -1.31 -30.48
N GLY A 63 7.02 -1.96 -30.85
CA GLY A 63 5.92 -2.29 -29.93
C GLY A 63 6.36 -3.11 -28.72
N LEU A 64 7.25 -4.09 -28.89
CA LEU A 64 7.79 -4.89 -27.78
C LEU A 64 8.70 -4.08 -26.85
N ILE A 65 9.56 -3.22 -27.40
CA ILE A 65 10.44 -2.33 -26.60
C ILE A 65 9.59 -1.39 -25.75
N ILE A 66 8.50 -0.89 -26.32
CA ILE A 66 7.52 -0.04 -25.65
C ILE A 66 6.81 -0.77 -24.52
N LEU A 67 6.35 -1.99 -24.80
CA LEU A 67 5.69 -2.83 -23.80
C LEU A 67 6.66 -3.18 -22.65
N ALA A 68 7.92 -3.49 -22.96
CA ALA A 68 8.93 -3.80 -21.96
C ALA A 68 9.29 -2.58 -21.10
N SER A 69 9.48 -1.41 -21.72
CA SER A 69 9.81 -0.16 -21.02
C SER A 69 8.64 0.32 -20.14
N SER A 70 7.40 0.22 -20.60
CA SER A 70 6.23 0.54 -19.77
C SER A 70 6.15 -0.36 -18.53
N GLY A 71 6.43 -1.67 -18.66
CA GLY A 71 6.49 -2.59 -17.53
C GLY A 71 7.56 -2.23 -16.48
N LEU A 72 8.72 -1.73 -16.91
CA LEU A 72 9.77 -1.25 -16.02
C LEU A 72 9.33 0.00 -15.25
N ILE A 73 8.71 0.95 -15.94
CA ILE A 73 8.17 2.18 -15.35
C ILE A 73 7.14 1.85 -14.25
N PHE A 74 6.20 0.94 -14.52
CA PHE A 74 5.18 0.55 -13.53
C PHE A 74 5.76 -0.06 -12.24
N LYS A 75 6.94 -0.69 -12.30
CA LYS A 75 7.61 -1.26 -11.13
C LYS A 75 8.19 -0.19 -10.20
N GLU A 76 8.67 0.91 -10.75
CA GLU A 76 9.21 2.05 -9.99
C GLU A 76 8.11 2.84 -9.28
N PHE A 77 6.91 2.94 -9.86
CA PHE A 77 5.82 3.79 -9.37
C PHE A 77 4.91 3.16 -8.30
N GLN A 78 5.34 2.10 -7.59
CA GLN A 78 4.62 1.56 -6.44
C GLN A 78 5.23 2.03 -5.10
N PRO A 79 4.93 3.26 -4.62
CA PRO A 79 5.48 3.76 -3.35
C PRO A 79 5.05 2.94 -2.12
N LEU A 80 3.95 2.17 -2.21
CA LEU A 80 3.51 1.27 -1.14
C LEU A 80 4.39 0.02 -1.02
N SER A 81 5.17 -0.33 -2.05
CA SER A 81 5.99 -1.54 -2.07
C SER A 81 7.08 -1.50 -1.01
N ASP A 82 7.76 -0.37 -0.86
CA ASP A 82 8.93 -0.28 0.02
C ASP A 82 8.56 -0.17 1.50
N LEU A 83 7.49 0.57 1.83
CA LEU A 83 6.97 0.62 3.20
C LEU A 83 6.44 -0.76 3.63
N ASN A 84 5.75 -1.48 2.73
CA ASN A 84 5.30 -2.84 3.01
C ASN A 84 6.48 -3.80 3.18
N LYS A 85 7.56 -3.68 2.40
CA LYS A 85 8.78 -4.48 2.58
C LYS A 85 9.42 -4.22 3.94
N GLU A 86 9.53 -2.96 4.35
CA GLU A 86 10.10 -2.60 5.65
C GLU A 86 9.28 -3.20 6.80
N ILE A 87 7.96 -3.02 6.78
CA ILE A 87 7.06 -3.61 7.79
C ILE A 87 7.22 -5.13 7.83
N ASN A 88 7.27 -5.80 6.67
CA ASN A 88 7.45 -7.25 6.63
C ASN A 88 8.76 -7.69 7.25
N LEU A 89 9.86 -6.99 7.00
CA LEU A 89 11.15 -7.31 7.60
C LEU A 89 11.09 -7.18 9.13
N VAL A 90 10.44 -6.14 9.65
CA VAL A 90 10.29 -5.95 11.09
C VAL A 90 9.36 -7.00 11.69
N LEU A 91 8.20 -7.26 11.08
CA LEU A 91 7.26 -8.31 11.51
C LEU A 91 7.92 -9.68 11.55
N TYR A 92 8.69 -10.02 10.51
CA TYR A 92 9.40 -11.29 10.44
C TYR A 92 10.43 -11.43 11.56
N LYS A 93 11.17 -10.35 11.87
CA LYS A 93 12.08 -10.29 13.02
C LYS A 93 11.34 -10.48 14.34
N VAL A 94 10.20 -9.81 14.52
CA VAL A 94 9.37 -9.89 15.73
C VAL A 94 8.81 -11.29 15.94
N ILE A 95 8.28 -11.94 14.89
CA ILE A 95 7.68 -13.27 14.97
C ILE A 95 8.73 -14.35 15.29
N LYS A 96 9.96 -14.19 14.77
CA LYS A 96 11.09 -15.07 15.06
C LYS A 96 11.78 -14.78 16.39
N HIS A 97 11.45 -13.69 17.05
CA HIS A 97 12.12 -13.28 18.28
C HIS A 97 11.76 -14.24 19.44
N PRO A 98 12.73 -14.66 20.28
CA PRO A 98 12.45 -15.59 21.40
C PRO A 98 11.42 -15.01 22.38
N ASN A 99 11.44 -13.70 22.59
CA ASN A 99 10.49 -12.98 23.46
C ASN A 99 9.34 -12.32 22.68
N LYS A 100 8.79 -12.97 21.65
CA LYS A 100 7.74 -12.36 20.80
C LYS A 100 6.49 -11.89 21.58
N GLU A 101 6.22 -12.49 22.74
CA GLU A 101 5.12 -12.11 23.63
C GLU A 101 5.25 -10.71 24.26
N LYS A 102 6.45 -10.12 24.24
CA LYS A 102 6.70 -8.75 24.72
C LYS A 102 6.42 -7.69 23.66
N PHE A 103 6.06 -8.10 22.45
CA PHE A 103 5.75 -7.21 21.35
C PHE A 103 4.24 -7.07 21.16
N ASP A 104 3.80 -5.83 20.97
CA ASP A 104 2.43 -5.50 20.64
C ASP A 104 2.39 -4.75 19.30
N ILE A 105 1.45 -5.14 18.44
CA ILE A 105 1.23 -4.51 17.14
C ILE A 105 0.00 -3.64 17.25
N LYS A 106 0.17 -2.35 16.97
CA LYS A 106 -0.90 -1.38 16.88
C LYS A 106 -1.27 -1.21 15.41
N TYR A 107 -2.51 -1.52 15.07
CA TYR A 107 -3.06 -1.32 13.74
C TYR A 107 -4.36 -0.55 13.80
N ASP A 108 -4.73 0.03 12.67
CA ASP A 108 -5.95 0.83 12.55
C ASP A 108 -7.08 0.03 11.91
N ASP A 109 -8.22 -0.09 12.60
CA ASP A 109 -9.40 -0.76 12.08
C ASP A 109 -10.36 0.25 11.45
N LYS A 110 -10.20 0.48 10.14
CA LYS A 110 -11.00 1.43 9.36
C LYS A 110 -12.52 1.23 9.49
N LEU A 111 -12.98 0.01 9.77
CA LEU A 111 -14.42 -0.27 9.90
C LEU A 111 -14.99 0.25 11.22
N ARG A 112 -14.13 0.35 12.26
CA ARG A 112 -14.54 0.73 13.62
C ARG A 112 -13.95 2.05 14.07
N ASP A 113 -13.10 2.66 13.24
CA ASP A 113 -12.36 3.89 13.51
C ASP A 113 -11.66 3.87 14.88
N ARG A 114 -10.94 2.76 15.14
CA ARG A 114 -10.26 2.51 16.40
C ARG A 114 -8.92 1.85 16.17
N HIS A 115 -7.95 2.28 16.95
CA HIS A 115 -6.67 1.60 17.06
C HIS A 115 -6.81 0.35 17.93
N ILE A 116 -6.45 -0.79 17.36
CA ILE A 116 -6.47 -2.07 18.05
C ILE A 116 -5.02 -2.48 18.30
N ILE A 117 -4.76 -2.87 19.54
CA ILE A 117 -3.47 -3.41 19.96
C ILE A 117 -3.61 -4.92 20.05
N VAL A 118 -2.74 -5.64 19.35
CA VAL A 118 -2.69 -7.10 19.40
C VAL A 118 -1.30 -7.58 19.74
N ASN A 119 -1.22 -8.49 20.71
CA ASN A 119 0.03 -9.10 21.09
C ASN A 119 0.57 -10.00 19.97
N ALA A 120 1.87 -9.90 19.69
CA ALA A 120 2.51 -10.63 18.60
C ALA A 120 2.52 -12.15 18.81
N LYS A 121 2.29 -12.64 20.03
CA LYS A 121 2.08 -14.07 20.33
C LYS A 121 0.88 -14.65 19.57
N ASN A 122 -0.15 -13.84 19.32
CA ASN A 122 -1.38 -14.28 18.66
C ASN A 122 -1.26 -14.34 17.13
N ILE A 123 -0.11 -13.93 16.58
CA ILE A 123 0.15 -13.98 15.15
C ILE A 123 0.56 -15.41 14.78
N HIS A 124 -0.26 -16.04 13.94
CA HIS A 124 0.00 -17.39 13.47
C HIS A 124 0.91 -17.38 12.25
N LYS A 125 0.62 -16.50 11.27
CA LYS A 125 1.33 -16.43 9.99
C LYS A 125 1.29 -15.01 9.43
N VAL A 126 2.31 -14.68 8.65
CA VAL A 126 2.32 -13.51 7.76
C VAL A 126 2.37 -14.02 6.32
N GLU A 127 1.36 -13.67 5.54
CA GLU A 127 1.24 -14.08 4.13
C GLU A 127 1.92 -13.04 3.24
N LYS A 128 3.01 -13.45 2.57
CA LYS A 128 3.77 -12.78 1.48
C LYS A 128 3.40 -11.31 1.20
N ASN A 129 3.67 -10.44 2.18
CA ASN A 129 3.48 -9.00 2.12
C ASN A 129 2.05 -8.46 2.06
N SER A 130 1.04 -9.29 2.32
CA SER A 130 -0.37 -8.89 2.21
C SER A 130 -1.06 -8.83 3.58
N PHE A 131 -1.03 -9.92 4.35
CA PHE A 131 -1.84 -10.04 5.56
C PHE A 131 -1.11 -10.67 6.75
N ILE A 132 -1.47 -10.21 7.94
CA ILE A 132 -1.18 -10.84 9.21
C ILE A 132 -2.40 -11.66 9.62
N VAL A 133 -2.21 -12.95 9.87
CA VAL A 133 -3.26 -13.85 10.35
C VAL A 133 -3.17 -13.97 11.87
N ILE A 134 -4.23 -13.55 12.55
CA ILE A 134 -4.33 -13.55 14.01
C ILE A 134 -5.50 -14.42 14.45
N HIS A 135 -5.31 -15.22 15.49
CA HIS A 135 -6.41 -15.90 16.16
C HIS A 135 -7.02 -14.97 17.21
N ASP A 136 -8.30 -14.67 17.06
CA ASP A 136 -9.07 -13.99 18.10
C ASP A 136 -9.36 -14.95 19.27
N LYS A 137 -9.79 -14.41 20.42
CA LYS A 137 -10.16 -15.17 21.63
C LYS A 137 -11.18 -16.28 21.36
N ASN A 138 -11.99 -16.12 20.31
CA ASN A 138 -12.99 -17.08 19.85
C ASN A 138 -12.46 -18.10 18.81
N LYS A 139 -11.15 -18.27 18.67
CA LYS A 139 -10.48 -19.12 17.66
C LYS A 139 -10.85 -18.76 16.20
N LYS A 140 -11.39 -17.56 15.96
CA LYS A 140 -11.64 -17.07 14.61
C LYS A 140 -10.37 -16.43 14.05
N GLU A 141 -10.06 -16.75 12.79
CA GLU A 141 -8.96 -16.10 12.07
C GLU A 141 -9.39 -14.70 11.64
N LYS A 142 -8.56 -13.70 11.96
CA LYS A 142 -8.68 -12.34 11.47
C LYS A 142 -7.49 -12.04 10.56
N PHE A 143 -7.79 -11.56 9.37
CA PHE A 143 -6.80 -11.12 8.39
C PHE A 143 -6.64 -9.60 8.51
N ILE A 144 -5.43 -9.15 8.86
CA ILE A 144 -5.11 -7.74 9.00
C ILE A 144 -4.15 -7.35 7.87
N PRO A 145 -4.54 -6.46 6.96
CA PRO A 145 -3.65 -5.95 5.94
C PRO A 145 -2.42 -5.27 6.56
N ILE A 146 -1.23 -5.56 6.03
CA ILE A 146 0.04 -5.05 6.58
C ILE A 146 0.11 -3.52 6.54
N GLU A 147 -0.45 -2.93 5.50
CA GLU A 147 -0.61 -1.48 5.30
C GLU A 147 -1.38 -0.77 6.45
N ARG A 148 -2.13 -1.51 7.28
CA ARG A 148 -2.86 -0.94 8.44
C ARG A 148 -2.04 -0.93 9.71
N VAL A 149 -0.86 -1.54 9.73
CA VAL A 149 0.03 -1.52 10.89
C VAL A 149 0.64 -0.13 11.01
N LYS A 150 0.36 0.54 12.13
CA LYS A 150 0.84 1.89 12.42
C LYS A 150 2.10 1.89 13.29
N GLU A 151 2.21 0.94 14.21
CA GLU A 151 3.30 0.93 15.17
C GLU A 151 3.52 -0.48 15.72
N ILE A 152 4.77 -0.81 16.00
CA ILE A 152 5.17 -2.01 16.73
C ILE A 152 5.82 -1.58 18.03
N LEU A 153 5.24 -2.00 19.15
CA LEU A 153 5.65 -1.69 20.50
C LEU A 153 6.43 -2.87 21.08
N HIS A 154 7.47 -2.60 21.85
CA HIS A 154 8.15 -3.58 22.69
C HIS A 154 8.08 -3.10 24.14
N GLN A 155 7.37 -3.86 25.00
CA GLN A 155 7.13 -3.50 26.40
C GLN A 155 6.57 -2.07 26.57
N GLY A 156 5.62 -1.69 25.72
CA GLY A 156 4.99 -0.36 25.73
C GLY A 156 5.82 0.77 25.13
N LYS A 157 7.05 0.53 24.67
CA LYS A 157 7.88 1.52 23.97
C LYS A 157 7.83 1.30 22.47
N SER A 158 7.77 2.40 21.70
CA SER A 158 7.82 2.36 20.24
C SER A 158 9.13 1.73 19.76
N HIS A 159 9.05 0.56 19.13
CA HIS A 159 10.20 -0.12 18.54
C HIS A 159 10.31 0.19 17.05
N TRP A 160 9.17 0.32 16.38
CA TRP A 160 9.11 0.73 14.98
C TRP A 160 7.84 1.55 14.72
N LYS A 161 8.00 2.62 13.95
CA LYS A 161 6.93 3.49 13.44
C LYS A 161 7.35 3.97 12.04
N PRO A 162 6.44 4.04 11.06
CA PRO A 162 6.78 4.56 9.75
C PRO A 162 7.26 6.01 9.89
N LYS A 163 8.40 6.34 9.28
CA LYS A 163 8.97 7.71 9.31
C LYS A 163 8.07 8.74 8.61
N HIS A 164 7.22 8.28 7.70
CA HIS A 164 6.24 9.09 6.97
C HIS A 164 4.90 8.34 6.94
N GLY A 165 3.91 8.81 7.70
CA GLY A 165 2.56 8.23 7.70
C GLY A 165 1.60 8.91 8.66
#